data_AF-A0A5J6Z9G8-F1
#
_entry.id   AF-A0A5J6Z9G8-F1
#
_cell.length_a   1.000
_cell.length_b   1.000
_cell.length_c   1.000
_cell.angle_alpha   90.00
_cell.angle_beta   90.00
_cell.angle_gamma   90.00
#
_symmetry.space_group_name_H-M   'P 1'
#
loop_
_entity.id
_entity.type
_entity.pdbx_description
1 polymer ?
#
loop_
_entity_poly.entity_id
_entity_poly.type
_entity_poly.pdbx_seq_one_letter_code
_entity_poly.pdbx_strand_id
1 'polypeptide(L)'
;MGHITRVRQDRHGRGIRGVLLPDVPRRKSRSQQFDTAVIDAYEPIVERFDDRLAALDVAVDIVPRMRLDVGYRQWPEDVVADGQVPLGRLVPAGVDSSGRPTRPRIIIFRRPVELRAGSPAMLREQLHDILVRLVAVYLNVPPEVIDPSFTWDR
;
A
#
# COMPACT_ATOMS: atom_id res chain seq x y z
N MET A 1 -20.17 -36.67 51.24
CA MET A 1 -19.44 -37.79 50.62
C MET A 1 -19.98 -37.97 49.22
N GLY A 2 -19.10 -37.95 48.22
CA GLY A 2 -19.50 -37.97 46.81
C GLY A 2 -20.08 -39.30 46.36
N HIS A 3 -20.71 -39.31 45.20
CA HIS A 3 -20.22 -40.06 44.03
C HIS A 3 -20.86 -39.47 42.77
N ILE A 4 -19.99 -39.01 41.87
CA ILE A 4 -20.31 -38.64 40.49
C ILE A 4 -20.23 -39.93 39.68
N THR A 5 -21.25 -40.24 38.88
CA THR A 5 -21.07 -41.15 37.73
C THR A 5 -21.88 -40.63 36.55
N ARG A 6 -21.17 -40.41 35.44
CA ARG A 6 -21.63 -39.83 34.16
C ARG A 6 -22.61 -40.74 33.43
N VAL A 7 -23.58 -40.13 32.75
CA VAL A 7 -24.16 -40.63 31.49
C VAL A 7 -24.22 -39.43 30.54
N ARG A 8 -23.19 -39.25 29.72
CA ARG A 8 -23.01 -39.72 28.33
C ARG A 8 -23.59 -38.71 27.34
N GLN A 9 -22.63 -38.07 26.68
CA GLN A 9 -22.74 -37.02 25.69
C GLN A 9 -23.57 -37.51 24.49
N ASP A 10 -24.70 -36.84 24.22
CA ASP A 10 -25.39 -36.98 22.96
C ASP A 10 -24.64 -36.16 21.89
N ARG A 11 -24.17 -36.87 20.86
CA ARG A 11 -23.55 -36.31 19.67
C ARG A 11 -24.64 -36.42 18.61
N HIS A 12 -24.95 -35.28 17.98
CA HIS A 12 -25.89 -35.11 16.86
C HIS A 12 -27.27 -34.55 17.25
N GLY A 13 -27.35 -33.21 17.31
CA GLY A 13 -28.61 -32.47 17.36
C GLY A 13 -28.35 -30.99 17.59
N ARG A 14 -27.94 -30.25 16.54
CA ARG A 14 -27.76 -28.80 16.61
C ARG A 14 -29.11 -28.12 16.81
N GLY A 15 -29.45 -27.85 18.07
CA GLY A 15 -30.49 -26.91 18.44
C GLY A 15 -30.10 -25.50 17.98
N ILE A 16 -31.05 -24.87 17.30
CA ILE A 16 -31.07 -23.46 16.93
C ILE A 16 -30.67 -22.56 18.11
N ARG A 17 -29.51 -21.89 18.00
CA ARG A 17 -29.21 -20.72 18.82
C ARG A 17 -29.02 -19.57 17.88
N GLY A 18 -30.03 -18.71 17.84
CA GLY A 18 -29.95 -17.43 17.16
C GLY A 18 -28.71 -16.67 17.64
N VAL A 19 -27.96 -16.15 16.67
CA VAL A 19 -27.03 -15.06 16.91
C VAL A 19 -27.57 -13.90 16.10
N LEU A 20 -27.87 -12.83 16.84
CA LEU A 20 -28.28 -11.52 16.35
C LEU A 20 -27.38 -11.06 15.18
N LEU A 21 -28.01 -10.61 14.10
CA LEU A 21 -27.35 -9.79 13.09
C LEU A 21 -26.80 -8.51 13.75
N PRO A 22 -25.76 -7.91 13.14
CA PRO A 22 -26.08 -6.64 12.52
C PRO A 22 -25.60 -6.61 11.07
N ASP A 23 -26.54 -6.34 10.17
CA ASP A 23 -26.25 -5.80 8.86
C ASP A 23 -25.94 -4.30 9.07
N VAL A 24 -24.65 -4.00 9.23
CA VAL A 24 -24.15 -2.63 9.35
C VAL A 24 -23.07 -2.41 8.29
N PRO A 25 -22.98 -1.22 7.67
CA PRO A 25 -21.96 -0.93 6.67
C PRO A 25 -20.61 -1.25 7.31
N ARG A 26 -19.87 -2.24 6.77
CA ARG A 26 -18.54 -2.56 7.27
C ARG A 26 -17.69 -1.31 7.09
N ARG A 27 -17.50 -0.55 8.17
CA ARG A 27 -16.59 0.60 8.22
C ARG A 27 -15.26 0.11 7.64
N LYS A 28 -14.83 0.65 6.50
CA LYS A 28 -13.56 0.26 5.87
C LYS A 28 -12.47 0.30 6.96
N SER A 29 -11.69 -0.77 7.11
CA SER A 29 -10.55 -0.75 8.03
C SER A 29 -9.58 0.34 7.62
N ARG A 30 -8.73 0.85 8.52
CA ARG A 30 -7.75 1.90 8.16
C ARG A 30 -6.87 1.48 6.97
N SER A 31 -6.49 0.19 6.92
CA SER A 31 -5.83 -0.42 5.76
C SER A 31 -6.64 -0.25 4.48
N GLN A 32 -7.92 -0.61 4.49
CA GLN A 32 -8.78 -0.52 3.31
C GLN A 32 -9.01 0.93 2.85
N GLN A 33 -9.03 1.89 3.76
CA GLN A 33 -9.14 3.31 3.41
C GLN A 33 -7.88 3.78 2.71
N PHE A 34 -6.70 3.42 3.22
CA PHE A 34 -5.43 3.72 2.56
C PHE A 34 -5.33 3.06 1.18
N ASP A 35 -5.70 1.77 1.08
CA ASP A 35 -5.64 1.04 -0.18
C ASP A 35 -6.58 1.67 -1.23
N THR A 36 -7.75 2.16 -0.80
CA THR A 36 -8.65 2.94 -1.68
C THR A 36 -7.97 4.24 -2.12
N ALA A 37 -7.38 4.99 -1.18
CA ALA A 37 -6.73 6.26 -1.51
C ALA A 37 -5.53 6.10 -2.47
N VAL A 38 -4.82 4.97 -2.41
CA VAL A 38 -3.74 4.64 -3.38
C VAL A 38 -4.34 4.43 -4.77
N ILE A 39 -5.44 3.70 -4.87
CA ILE A 39 -6.13 3.47 -6.15
C ILE A 39 -6.63 4.80 -6.72
N ASP A 40 -7.36 5.59 -5.91
CA ASP A 40 -7.91 6.90 -6.32
C ASP A 40 -6.80 7.88 -6.77
N ALA A 41 -5.61 7.79 -6.17
CA ALA A 41 -4.46 8.61 -6.56
C ALA A 41 -3.74 8.09 -7.81
N TYR A 42 -3.79 6.78 -8.09
CA TYR A 42 -3.10 6.16 -9.23
C TYR A 42 -3.95 6.14 -10.50
N GLU A 43 -5.26 6.05 -10.38
CA GLU A 43 -6.23 6.01 -11.48
C GLU A 43 -5.97 7.08 -12.57
N PRO A 44 -5.86 8.39 -12.28
CA PRO A 44 -5.64 9.40 -13.32
C PRO A 44 -4.30 9.24 -14.06
N ILE A 45 -3.30 8.65 -13.40
CA ILE A 45 -2.00 8.38 -14.01
C ILE A 45 -2.12 7.20 -14.99
N VAL A 46 -2.77 6.12 -14.57
CA VAL A 46 -2.98 4.94 -15.42
C VAL A 46 -3.83 5.27 -16.63
N GLU A 47 -4.93 6.01 -16.47
CA GLU A 47 -5.79 6.40 -17.59
C GLU A 47 -5.02 7.12 -18.71
N ARG A 48 -3.98 7.89 -18.35
CA ARG A 48 -3.15 8.64 -19.31
C ARG A 48 -2.02 7.81 -19.93
N PHE A 49 -1.51 6.80 -19.23
CA PHE A 49 -0.31 6.05 -19.60
C PHE A 49 -0.50 4.53 -19.64
N ASP A 50 -1.74 4.04 -19.81
CA ASP A 50 -2.15 2.63 -19.68
C ASP A 50 -1.18 1.65 -20.35
N ASP A 51 -0.94 1.82 -21.66
CA ASP A 51 -0.02 0.97 -22.44
C ASP A 51 1.39 0.88 -21.85
N ARG A 52 1.89 1.98 -21.29
CA ARG A 52 3.24 2.06 -20.73
C ARG A 52 3.32 1.54 -19.30
N LEU A 53 2.22 1.56 -18.56
CA LEU A 53 2.14 1.12 -17.17
C LEU A 53 1.56 -0.29 -17.00
N ALA A 54 1.14 -0.94 -18.08
CA ALA A 54 0.59 -2.29 -18.07
C ALA A 54 1.47 -3.31 -17.34
N ALA A 55 2.80 -3.14 -17.35
CA ALA A 55 3.76 -4.01 -16.67
C ALA A 55 4.02 -3.68 -15.19
N LEU A 56 3.64 -2.48 -14.73
CA LEU A 56 3.99 -1.91 -13.44
C LEU A 56 2.96 -2.27 -12.36
N ASP A 57 3.40 -2.96 -11.32
CA ASP A 57 2.57 -3.25 -10.14
C ASP A 57 2.64 -2.10 -9.12
N VAL A 58 1.55 -1.86 -8.38
CA VAL A 58 1.57 -1.02 -7.17
C VAL A 58 1.24 -1.87 -5.96
N ALA A 59 2.09 -1.79 -4.93
CA ALA A 59 1.94 -2.52 -3.67
C ALA A 59 2.06 -1.58 -2.48
N VAL A 60 1.48 -2.00 -1.35
CA VAL A 60 1.54 -1.27 -0.08
C VAL A 60 2.25 -2.14 0.95
N ASP A 61 3.23 -1.56 1.64
CA ASP A 61 3.93 -2.19 2.77
C ASP A 61 3.86 -1.28 4.00
N ILE A 62 3.99 -1.83 5.20
CA ILE A 62 3.82 -1.10 6.46
C ILE A 62 5.05 -0.26 6.79
N VAL A 63 6.26 -0.83 6.70
CA VAL A 63 7.55 -0.15 6.91
C VAL A 63 8.64 -0.96 6.18
N PRO A 64 9.54 -0.33 5.42
CA PRO A 64 10.63 -1.06 4.78
C PRO A 64 11.56 -1.67 5.84
N ARG A 65 11.91 -2.95 5.71
CA ARG A 65 13.05 -3.58 6.43
C ARG A 65 14.40 -3.14 5.85
N MET A 66 14.46 -1.96 5.25
CA MET A 66 15.70 -1.45 4.69
C MET A 66 16.55 -1.00 5.88
N ARG A 67 17.64 -1.72 6.14
CA ARG A 67 18.73 -1.21 6.97
C ARG A 67 19.32 -0.04 6.21
N LEU A 68 18.76 1.13 6.44
CA LEU A 68 19.31 2.37 5.92
C LEU A 68 20.49 2.68 6.81
N ASP A 69 21.69 2.43 6.30
CA ASP A 69 22.89 2.93 6.95
C ASP A 69 22.72 4.44 7.08
N VAL A 70 22.87 4.94 8.31
CA VAL A 70 22.75 6.35 8.74
C VAL A 70 23.70 7.33 7.99
N GLY A 71 24.34 6.87 6.91
CA GLY A 71 25.25 7.61 6.05
C GLY A 71 24.72 7.98 4.66
N TYR A 72 23.49 7.59 4.28
CA TYR A 72 22.88 8.10 3.04
C TYR A 72 22.57 9.60 3.20
N ARG A 73 23.46 10.44 2.66
CA ARG A 73 23.24 11.90 2.53
C ARG A 73 22.19 12.24 1.48
N GLN A 74 21.93 11.33 0.53
CA GLN A 74 20.98 11.49 -0.55
C GLN A 74 20.31 10.15 -0.86
N TRP A 75 19.01 10.19 -1.13
CA TRP A 75 18.24 9.05 -1.57
C TRP A 75 18.51 8.73 -3.05
N PRO A 76 18.55 7.45 -3.42
CA PRO A 76 18.46 7.05 -4.82
C PRO A 76 17.20 7.62 -5.51
N GLU A 77 17.25 7.82 -6.82
CA GLU A 77 16.12 8.33 -7.61
C GLU A 77 14.90 7.39 -7.57
N ASP A 78 15.11 6.08 -7.38
CA ASP A 78 14.04 5.10 -7.22
C ASP A 78 13.34 5.19 -5.84
N VAL A 79 13.72 6.12 -4.97
CA VAL A 79 13.13 6.31 -3.64
C VAL A 79 12.60 7.73 -3.45
N VAL A 80 11.30 7.84 -3.16
CA VAL A 80 10.69 9.09 -2.68
C VAL A 80 10.72 9.08 -1.17
N ALA A 81 11.29 10.12 -0.58
CA ALA A 81 11.45 10.24 0.86
C ALA A 81 11.13 11.65 1.35
N ASP A 82 10.75 11.74 2.62
CA ASP A 82 10.72 12.98 3.38
C ASP A 82 11.81 12.92 4.47
N GLY A 83 12.83 13.76 4.30
CA GLY A 83 14.04 13.73 5.13
C GLY A 83 14.70 12.34 5.06
N GLN A 84 14.78 11.66 6.21
CA GLN A 84 15.35 10.30 6.33
C GLN A 84 14.29 9.19 6.29
N VAL A 85 13.04 9.51 5.94
CA VAL A 85 11.94 8.54 5.96
C VAL A 85 11.47 8.25 4.54
N PRO A 86 11.64 7.01 4.05
CA PRO A 86 11.12 6.64 2.74
C PRO A 86 9.59 6.57 2.76
N LEU A 87 8.97 7.16 1.74
CA LEU A 87 7.51 7.18 1.54
C LEU A 87 7.09 6.18 0.46
N GLY A 88 7.92 5.99 -0.56
CA GLY A 88 7.74 4.96 -1.56
C GLY A 88 9.02 4.64 -2.31
N ARG A 89 9.01 3.51 -3.02
CA ARG A 89 10.16 3.05 -3.80
C ARG A 89 9.72 2.34 -5.08
N LEU A 90 10.44 2.57 -6.17
CA LEU A 90 10.39 1.76 -7.38
C LEU A 90 11.37 0.59 -7.25
N VAL A 91 10.86 -0.63 -7.41
CA VAL A 91 11.66 -1.84 -7.55
C VAL A 91 11.65 -2.20 -9.04
N PRO A 92 12.79 -2.16 -9.73
CA PRO A 92 12.85 -2.49 -11.15
C PRO A 92 12.56 -3.98 -11.38
N ALA A 93 12.25 -4.32 -12.63
CA ALA A 93 12.18 -5.72 -13.05
C ALA A 93 13.52 -6.41 -12.76
N GLY A 94 13.45 -7.67 -12.35
CA GLY A 94 14.64 -8.44 -11.97
C GLY A 94 14.36 -9.93 -11.97
N VAL A 95 15.09 -10.63 -11.11
CA VAL A 95 14.97 -12.08 -10.95
C VAL A 95 14.89 -12.39 -9.45
N ASP A 96 13.93 -13.21 -9.05
CA ASP A 96 13.81 -13.65 -7.66
C ASP A 96 14.86 -14.72 -7.30
N SER A 97 14.88 -15.13 -6.03
CA SER A 97 15.81 -16.14 -5.52
C SER A 97 15.64 -17.53 -6.17
N SER A 98 14.53 -17.76 -6.87
CA SER A 98 14.23 -19.01 -7.59
C SER A 98 14.52 -18.90 -9.09
N GLY A 99 15.14 -17.81 -9.54
CA GLY A 99 15.46 -17.61 -10.96
C GLY A 99 14.28 -17.14 -11.81
N ARG A 100 13.14 -16.76 -11.20
CA ARG A 100 11.94 -16.35 -11.94
C ARG A 100 11.96 -14.83 -12.20
N PRO A 101 11.55 -14.37 -13.39
CA PRO A 101 11.47 -12.96 -13.68
C PRO A 101 10.43 -12.27 -12.80
N THR A 102 10.77 -11.10 -12.27
CA THR A 102 9.87 -10.25 -11.49
C THR A 102 9.44 -9.04 -12.31
N ARG A 103 8.19 -8.63 -12.14
CA ARG A 103 7.66 -7.38 -12.71
C ARG A 103 8.21 -6.17 -11.94
N PRO A 104 8.35 -5.01 -12.60
CA PRO A 104 8.64 -3.77 -11.88
C PRO A 104 7.46 -3.44 -10.94
N ARG A 105 7.76 -2.85 -9.79
CA ARG A 105 6.76 -2.56 -8.76
C ARG A 105 7.06 -1.27 -8.02
N ILE A 106 6.05 -0.43 -7.85
CA ILE A 106 6.06 0.65 -6.88
C ILE A 106 5.58 0.10 -5.53
N ILE A 107 6.34 0.38 -4.47
CA ILE A 107 5.99 0.06 -3.09
C ILE A 107 5.73 1.36 -2.35
N ILE A 108 4.52 1.52 -1.80
CA ILE A 108 4.15 2.66 -0.94
C ILE A 108 4.22 2.23 0.52
N PHE A 109 4.89 3.04 1.35
CA PHE A 109 5.02 2.78 2.78
C PHE A 109 3.89 3.44 3.56
N ARG A 110 2.93 2.63 4.01
CA ARG A 110 1.68 3.10 4.62
C ARG A 110 1.89 3.99 5.83
N ARG A 111 2.59 3.50 6.86
CA ARG A 111 2.74 4.24 8.12
C ARG A 111 3.37 5.62 7.94
N PRO A 112 4.51 5.78 7.25
CA PRO A 112 5.11 7.08 7.12
C PRO A 112 4.27 8.05 6.29
N VAL A 113 3.50 7.57 5.30
CA VAL A 113 2.57 8.40 4.51
C VAL A 113 1.36 8.82 5.36
N GLU A 114 0.72 7.88 6.07
CA GLU A 114 -0.43 8.18 6.95
C GLU A 114 -0.07 9.17 8.07
N LEU A 115 1.14 9.09 8.63
CA LEU A 115 1.57 9.99 9.70
C LEU A 115 1.79 11.43 9.25
N ARG A 116 1.98 11.65 7.95
CA ARG A 116 2.19 12.97 7.35
C ARG A 116 0.92 13.62 6.86
N ALA A 117 -0.03 12.79 6.43
CA ALA A 117 -1.33 13.27 5.99
C ALA A 117 -2.22 13.65 7.18
N GLY A 118 -2.48 14.96 7.34
CA GLY A 118 -3.41 15.46 8.36
C GLY A 118 -4.89 15.23 8.04
N SER A 119 -5.21 14.90 6.78
CA SER A 119 -6.58 14.67 6.31
C SER A 119 -6.62 13.68 5.13
N PRO A 120 -7.79 13.09 4.80
CA PRO A 120 -7.93 12.24 3.62
C PRO A 120 -7.59 12.94 2.30
N ALA A 121 -7.86 14.25 2.18
CA ALA A 121 -7.51 15.03 1.00
C ALA A 121 -5.99 15.15 0.86
N MET A 122 -5.29 15.50 1.95
CA MET A 122 -3.83 15.55 1.99
C MET A 122 -3.20 14.18 1.74
N LEU A 123 -3.82 13.11 2.22
CA LEU A 123 -3.36 11.74 1.96
C LEU A 123 -3.37 11.44 0.46
N ARG A 124 -4.49 11.72 -0.21
CA ARG A 124 -4.64 11.50 -1.65
C ARG A 124 -3.64 12.34 -2.46
N GLU A 125 -3.46 13.61 -2.09
CA GLU A 125 -2.48 14.50 -2.72
C GLU A 125 -1.05 14.00 -2.53
N GLN A 126 -0.67 13.62 -1.31
CA GLN A 126 0.65 13.09 -1.02
C GLN A 126 0.92 11.76 -1.76
N LEU A 127 -0.08 10.88 -1.82
CA LEU A 127 0.01 9.64 -2.59
C LEU A 127 0.18 9.92 -4.08
N HIS A 128 -0.58 10.86 -4.63
CA HIS A 128 -0.46 11.27 -6.02
C HIS A 128 0.95 11.80 -6.33
N ASP A 129 1.49 12.69 -5.48
CA ASP A 129 2.85 13.23 -5.67
C ASP A 129 3.93 12.16 -5.60
N ILE A 130 3.81 11.17 -4.69
CA ILE A 130 4.74 10.04 -4.61
C ILE A 130 4.65 9.19 -5.89
N LEU A 131 3.43 8.87 -6.33
CA LEU A 131 3.20 8.05 -7.52
C LEU A 131 3.70 8.75 -8.79
N VAL A 132 3.44 10.04 -8.96
CA VAL A 132 3.94 10.86 -10.07
C VAL A 132 5.46 10.77 -10.15
N ARG A 133 6.18 10.99 -9.05
CA ARG A 133 7.65 10.92 -9.02
C ARG A 133 8.16 9.52 -9.38
N LEU A 134 7.59 8.47 -8.81
CA LEU A 134 8.06 7.09 -9.05
C LEU A 134 7.70 6.59 -10.45
N VAL A 135 6.54 6.96 -10.98
CA VAL A 135 6.15 6.66 -12.36
C VAL A 135 7.04 7.40 -13.36
N ALA A 136 7.40 8.65 -13.06
CA ALA A 136 8.33 9.42 -13.87
C ALA A 136 9.70 8.74 -13.97
N VAL A 137 10.22 8.24 -12.84
CA VAL A 137 11.45 7.43 -12.80
C VAL A 137 11.30 6.15 -13.63
N TYR A 138 10.17 5.43 -13.49
CA TYR A 138 9.90 4.22 -14.25
C TYR A 138 9.86 4.45 -15.77
N LEU A 139 9.21 5.53 -16.20
CA LEU A 139 9.10 5.91 -17.61
C LEU A 139 10.32 6.68 -18.13
N ASN A 140 11.30 6.98 -17.27
CA ASN A 140 12.47 7.79 -17.56
C ASN A 140 12.12 9.16 -18.19
N VAL A 141 11.18 9.86 -17.56
CA VAL A 141 10.71 11.20 -17.96
C VAL A 141 10.69 12.12 -16.73
N PRO A 142 10.66 13.46 -16.93
CA PRO A 142 10.41 14.38 -15.82
C PRO A 142 8.98 14.23 -15.24
N PRO A 143 8.77 14.43 -13.92
CA PRO A 143 7.44 14.35 -13.27
C PRO A 143 6.36 15.22 -13.91
N GLU A 144 6.75 16.37 -14.46
CA GLU A 144 5.87 17.32 -15.14
C GLU A 144 5.23 16.72 -16.41
N VAL A 145 5.81 15.66 -16.97
CA VAL A 145 5.20 14.89 -18.06
C VAL A 145 4.03 14.07 -17.54
N ILE A 146 4.16 13.48 -16.34
CA ILE A 146 3.13 12.66 -15.71
C ILE A 146 1.98 13.57 -15.25
N ASP A 147 2.30 14.62 -14.52
CA ASP A 147 1.36 15.65 -14.06
C ASP A 147 1.92 17.07 -14.35
N PRO A 148 1.34 17.81 -15.32
CA PRO A 148 1.78 19.17 -15.64
C PRO A 148 1.60 20.19 -14.51
N SER A 149 0.78 19.88 -13.50
CA SER A 149 0.55 20.72 -12.33
C SER A 149 1.46 20.37 -11.13
N PHE A 150 2.37 19.41 -11.32
CA PHE A 150 3.30 18.96 -10.31
C PHE A 150 4.29 20.06 -9.90
N THR A 151 4.57 20.16 -8.61
CA THR A 151 5.56 21.11 -8.06
C THR A 151 6.41 20.42 -6.99
N TRP A 152 7.70 20.76 -6.95
CA TRP A 152 8.70 20.08 -6.10
C TRP A 152 8.70 20.54 -4.64
N ASP A 153 8.08 21.66 -4.34
CA ASP A 153 8.15 22.42 -3.08
C ASP A 153 6.99 22.18 -2.10
N ARG A 154 6.10 21.22 -2.39
CA ARG A 154 5.01 20.81 -1.49
C ARG A 154 5.46 19.90 -0.35
#